data_AF-A0A924XU17-F1
#
_entry.id   AF-A0A924XU17-F1
#
_cell.length_a   1.000
_cell.length_b   1.000
_cell.length_c   1.000
_cell.angle_alpha   90.00
_cell.angle_beta   90.00
_cell.angle_gamma   90.00
#
_symmetry.space_group_name_H-M   'P 1'
#
loop_
_entity.id
_entity.type
_entity.pdbx_description
1 polymer ?
#
loop_
_entity_poly.entity_id
_entity_poly.type
_entity_poly.pdbx_seq_one_letter_code
_entity_poly.pdbx_strand_id
1 'polypeptide(L)'
;MIRLAPWLLLLGACSAASPADQSCERVANEDPAVKELIIKGTGNPYFQSNSQQELAIAKQDAFLACQRSRGLIPRGGVERQKPL
;
A
#
# COMPACT_ATOMS: atom_id res chain seq x y z
N MET A 1 1.68 23.81 -39.52
CA MET A 1 0.91 22.55 -39.40
C MET A 1 1.87 21.47 -38.90
N ILE A 2 1.87 21.17 -37.60
CA ILE A 2 2.82 20.25 -36.97
C ILE A 2 2.14 18.87 -36.87
N ARG A 3 2.65 17.88 -37.61
CA ARG A 3 2.21 16.48 -37.50
C ARG A 3 2.87 15.86 -36.27
N LEU A 4 2.17 15.86 -35.13
CA LEU A 4 2.59 15.15 -33.93
C LEU A 4 2.49 13.64 -34.17
N ALA A 5 3.61 12.95 -34.02
CA ALA A 5 3.72 11.51 -34.22
C ALA A 5 2.91 10.74 -33.15
N PRO A 6 2.12 9.73 -33.53
CA PRO A 6 1.21 9.01 -32.62
C PRO A 6 1.93 8.14 -31.57
N TRP A 7 3.26 8.05 -31.62
CA TRP A 7 4.06 7.18 -30.75
C TRP A 7 4.33 7.77 -29.36
N LEU A 8 4.07 9.07 -29.15
CA LEU A 8 4.25 9.74 -27.86
C LEU A 8 3.13 9.49 -26.84
N LEU A 9 2.01 8.86 -27.23
CA LEU A 9 0.88 8.61 -26.34
C LEU A 9 0.96 7.28 -25.57
N LEU A 10 1.90 6.39 -25.90
CA LEU A 10 1.99 5.05 -25.29
C LEU A 10 2.88 4.97 -24.03
N LEU A 11 3.60 6.04 -23.68
CA LEU A 11 4.50 6.05 -22.51
C LEU A 11 3.87 6.62 -21.23
N GLY A 12 2.61 7.07 -21.26
CA GLY A 12 1.96 7.74 -20.13
C GLY A 12 1.25 6.85 -19.11
N ALA A 13 1.12 5.53 -19.35
CA ALA A 13 0.26 4.67 -18.53
C ALA A 13 0.95 4.03 -17.31
N CYS A 14 2.23 4.30 -17.07
CA CYS A 14 3.03 3.59 -16.07
C CYS A 14 3.07 4.30 -14.71
N SER A 15 1.93 4.72 -14.15
CA SER A 15 1.90 5.31 -12.78
C SER A 15 0.52 5.33 -12.08
N ALA A 16 -0.56 4.92 -12.74
CA ALA A 16 -1.86 4.88 -12.07
C ALA A 16 -1.98 3.59 -11.25
N ALA A 17 -2.10 3.72 -9.92
CA ALA A 17 -2.45 2.61 -9.04
C ALA A 17 -3.69 1.90 -9.60
N SER A 18 -3.59 0.59 -9.81
CA SER A 18 -4.67 -0.16 -10.45
C SER A 18 -5.93 -0.10 -9.59
N PRO A 19 -7.14 -0.28 -10.16
CA PRO A 19 -8.37 -0.38 -9.37
C PRO A 19 -8.27 -1.47 -8.28
N ALA A 20 -7.49 -2.52 -8.56
CA ALA A 20 -7.20 -3.58 -7.61
C ALA A 20 -6.35 -3.06 -6.43
N ASP A 21 -5.30 -2.26 -6.70
CA ASP A 21 -4.49 -1.62 -5.66
C ASP A 21 -5.33 -0.69 -4.78
N GLN A 22 -6.14 0.18 -5.38
CA GLN A 22 -7.01 1.09 -4.60
C GLN A 22 -7.97 0.33 -3.69
N SER A 23 -8.51 -0.80 -4.17
CA SER A 23 -9.39 -1.63 -3.36
C SER A 23 -8.64 -2.37 -2.24
N CYS A 24 -7.40 -2.80 -2.47
CA CYS A 24 -6.57 -3.41 -1.44
C CYS A 24 -6.05 -2.39 -0.42
N GLU A 25 -5.81 -1.16 -0.83
CA GLU A 25 -5.50 -0.06 0.08
C GLU A 25 -6.68 0.23 1.03
N ARG A 26 -7.92 0.18 0.53
CA ARG A 26 -9.11 0.29 1.38
C ARG A 26 -9.18 -0.84 2.42
N VAL A 27 -9.00 -2.08 1.98
CA VAL A 27 -8.98 -3.25 2.87
C VAL A 27 -7.86 -3.12 3.92
N ALA A 28 -6.67 -2.67 3.52
CA ALA A 28 -5.55 -2.48 4.43
C ALA A 28 -5.82 -1.40 5.49
N ASN A 29 -6.51 -0.30 5.14
CA ASN A 29 -6.92 0.71 6.11
C ASN A 29 -8.08 0.24 7.01
N GLU A 30 -8.84 -0.77 6.59
CA GLU A 30 -9.91 -1.36 7.39
C GLU A 30 -9.43 -2.43 8.37
N ASP A 31 -8.18 -2.90 8.21
CA ASP A 31 -7.56 -3.91 9.06
C ASP A 31 -7.54 -3.47 10.55
N PRO A 32 -7.93 -4.36 11.49
CA PRO A 32 -8.02 -4.01 12.90
C PRO A 32 -6.68 -3.59 13.52
N ALA A 33 -5.56 -4.19 13.10
CA ALA A 33 -4.24 -3.83 13.61
C ALA A 33 -3.81 -2.43 13.12
N VAL A 34 -4.14 -2.10 11.87
CA VAL A 34 -3.92 -0.76 11.31
C VAL A 34 -4.78 0.27 12.02
N LYS A 35 -6.08 -0.02 12.25
CA LYS A 35 -6.98 0.87 12.99
C LYS A 35 -6.51 1.13 14.41
N GLU A 36 -6.04 0.11 15.11
CA GLU A 36 -5.51 0.25 16.47
C GLU A 36 -4.31 1.20 16.51
N LEU A 37 -3.37 1.06 15.57
CA LEU A 37 -2.21 1.95 15.45
C LEU A 37 -2.62 3.38 15.07
N ILE A 38 -3.61 3.56 14.20
CA ILE A 38 -4.16 4.87 13.87
C ILE A 38 -4.79 5.51 15.10
N ILE A 39 -5.59 4.79 15.88
CA ILE A 39 -6.21 5.30 17.12
C ILE A 39 -5.13 5.70 18.12
N LYS A 40 -4.10 4.87 18.30
CA LYS A 40 -2.96 5.17 19.20
C LYS A 40 -2.19 6.42 18.79
N GLY A 41 -2.15 6.73 17.49
CA GLY A 41 -1.50 7.94 16.97
C GLY A 41 -2.38 9.17 16.88
N THR A 42 -3.69 8.99 16.72
CA THR A 42 -4.62 10.09 16.59
C THR A 42 -4.76 10.82 17.92
N GLY A 43 -4.28 12.08 17.98
CA GLY A 43 -4.31 12.90 19.18
C GLY A 43 -3.11 12.72 20.12
N ASN A 44 -2.13 11.89 19.75
CA ASN A 44 -0.90 11.73 20.52
C ASN A 44 0.27 12.46 19.83
N PRO A 45 0.71 13.64 20.31
CA PRO A 45 1.84 14.36 19.72
C PRO A 45 3.18 13.63 19.89
N TYR A 46 3.23 12.61 20.77
CA TYR A 46 4.38 11.73 20.98
C TYR A 46 4.26 10.40 20.24
N PHE A 47 3.42 10.32 19.20
CA PHE A 47 3.42 9.15 18.32
C PHE A 47 4.75 9.08 17.56
N GLN A 48 5.71 8.39 18.17
CA GLN A 48 7.12 8.36 17.81
C GLN A 48 7.34 7.69 16.45
N SER A 49 8.53 7.92 15.87
CA SER A 49 8.97 7.31 14.60
C SER A 49 8.78 5.80 14.54
N ASN A 50 8.97 5.10 15.66
CA ASN A 50 8.78 3.65 15.76
C ASN A 50 7.32 3.25 15.54
N SER A 51 6.37 3.99 16.12
CA SER A 51 4.93 3.71 15.95
C SER A 51 4.43 4.08 14.55
N GLN A 52 5.04 5.08 13.90
CA GLN A 52 4.79 5.36 12.48
C GLN A 52 5.35 4.25 11.58
N GLN A 53 6.53 3.70 11.88
CA GLN A 53 7.07 2.54 11.17
C GLN A 53 6.18 1.31 11.36
N GLU A 54 5.72 1.03 12.58
CA GLU A 54 4.77 -0.06 12.84
C GLU A 54 3.47 0.10 12.04
N LEU A 55 2.92 1.32 11.98
CA LEU A 55 1.74 1.61 11.16
C LEU A 55 2.01 1.37 9.67
N ALA A 56 3.15 1.81 9.16
CA ALA A 56 3.53 1.60 7.77
C ALA A 56 3.71 0.10 7.44
N ILE A 57 4.35 -0.66 8.33
CA ILE A 57 4.53 -2.11 8.19
C ILE A 57 3.17 -2.80 8.20
N ALA A 58 2.32 -2.52 9.19
CA ALA A 58 0.99 -3.12 9.30
C ALA A 58 0.12 -2.86 8.05
N LYS A 59 0.15 -1.63 7.52
CA LYS A 59 -0.54 -1.29 6.26
C LYS A 59 0.01 -2.08 5.08
N GLN A 60 1.33 -2.18 4.98
CA GLN A 60 1.99 -2.90 3.89
C GLN A 60 1.67 -4.40 3.94
N ASP A 61 1.68 -5.01 5.12
CA ASP A 61 1.36 -6.42 5.29
C ASP A 61 -0.10 -6.72 4.92
N ALA A 62 -1.04 -5.90 5.40
CA ALA A 62 -2.46 -6.05 5.05
C ALA A 62 -2.72 -5.83 3.55
N PHE A 63 -2.02 -4.88 2.92
CA PHE A 63 -2.08 -4.62 1.49
C PHE A 63 -1.56 -5.82 0.68
N LEU A 64 -0.40 -6.36 1.03
CA LEU A 64 0.19 -7.54 0.39
C LEU A 64 -0.66 -8.79 0.62
N ALA A 65 -1.29 -8.93 1.78
CA ALA A 65 -2.24 -10.01 2.05
C ALA A 65 -3.46 -9.93 1.12
N CYS A 66 -4.01 -8.73 0.90
CA CYS A 66 -5.10 -8.52 -0.06
C CYS A 66 -4.68 -8.83 -1.50
N GLN A 67 -3.47 -8.43 -1.92
CA GLN A 67 -2.98 -8.78 -3.25
C GLN A 67 -2.76 -10.29 -3.42
N ARG A 68 -2.22 -10.98 -2.40
CA ARG A 68 -2.06 -12.45 -2.38
C ARG A 68 -3.40 -13.18 -2.48
N SER A 69 -4.42 -12.72 -1.76
CA SER A 69 -5.75 -13.35 -1.79
C SER A 69 -6.44 -13.21 -3.15
N ARG A 70 -6.13 -12.14 -3.89
CA ARG A 70 -6.62 -11.86 -5.24
C ARG A 70 -5.77 -12.45 -6.36
N GLY A 71 -4.66 -13.12 -6.03
CA GLY A 71 -3.74 -13.69 -7.01
C GLY A 71 -2.96 -12.65 -7.83
N LEU A 72 -2.87 -11.40 -7.34
CA LEU A 72 -2.15 -10.31 -8.02
C LEU A 72 -0.64 -10.41 -7.82
N ILE A 73 -0.20 -11.05 -6.73
CA ILE A 73 1.19 -11.37 -6.47
C ILE A 73 1.34 -12.86 -6.13
N PRO A 74 2.46 -13.50 -6.50
CA PRO A 74 2.69 -14.91 -6.21
C PRO A 74 2.64 -15.18 -4.70
N ARG A 75 2.17 -16.37 -4.33
CA ARG A 75 2.25 -16.88 -2.96
C ARG A 75 3.70 -17.29 -2.70
N GLY A 76 4.50 -16.35 -2.20
CA GLY A 76 5.92 -16.55 -1.92
C GLY A 76 6.72 -15.29 -2.23
N GLY A 77 7.54 -14.86 -1.28
CA GLY A 77 8.34 -13.63 -1.30
C GLY A 77 8.90 -13.36 0.08
N VAL A 78 9.87 -12.45 0.21
CA VAL A 78 10.49 -12.10 1.49
C VAL A 78 9.44 -11.41 2.36
N GLU A 79 8.80 -12.16 3.26
CA GLU A 79 7.88 -11.61 4.25
C GLU A 79 8.73 -10.82 5.26
N ARG A 80 8.39 -9.54 5.49
CA ARG A 80 9.16 -8.72 6.42
C ARG A 80 9.07 -9.34 7.80
N GLN A 81 10.21 -9.74 8.35
CA GLN A 81 10.29 -10.15 9.74
C GLN A 81 10.02 -8.93 10.61
N LYS A 82 8.96 -8.98 11.42
CA LYS A 82 8.74 -7.97 12.47
C LYS A 82 9.95 -8.03 13.43
N PRO A 83 10.70 -6.94 13.64
CA PRO A 83 11.76 -6.95 14.64
C PRO A 83 11.15 -7.24 16.02
N LEU A 84 11.81 -8.13 16.77
CA LEU A 84 11.43 -8.57 18.12
C LEU A 84 11.62 -7.46 19.16
#